data_AF-A0A1G6VXR7-F1
#
_entry.id   AF-A0A1G6VXR7-F1
#
_cell.length_a   1.000
_cell.length_b   1.000
_cell.length_c   1.000
_cell.angle_alpha   90.00
_cell.angle_beta   90.00
_cell.angle_gamma   90.00
#
_symmetry.space_group_name_H-M   'P 1'
#
loop_
_entity.id
_entity.type
_entity.pdbx_description
1 polymer ?
#
loop_
_entity_poly.entity_id
_entity_poly.type
_entity_poly.pdbx_seq_one_letter_code
_entity_poly.pdbx_strand_id
1 'polypeptide(L)'
;MFNQLIGQFLAAEQSSNADMDRVAMLESDLFPNAIRPATRPRSSESRQRYRRAFLKRLTANVVDKASLQLGRRVDETRVFLSGHRNVWLIIDAGEIPDLDKLWHALVASDSQPVAVDHAANLLRGAFSDNAVLSMRLTRSNGIIRLAAVSEPAAGQPSGMRWLRAGAIERARLVVIALAVFAKHYGKLALAACLREFRVDASFVPTQRRQFPGAEIRQFNEHWEIRLHRELAESLARFIGD
;
A
#
# COMPACT_ATOMS: atom_id res chain seq x y z
N MET A 1 7.41 6.45 10.48
CA MET A 1 7.32 7.57 9.52
C MET A 1 6.13 8.49 9.86
N PHE A 2 4.95 7.95 10.14
CA PHE A 2 3.77 8.74 10.49
C PHE A 2 3.87 9.34 11.91
N ASN A 3 4.48 8.62 12.84
CA ASN A 3 4.68 9.13 14.21
C ASN A 3 5.65 10.31 14.25
N GLN A 4 6.60 10.39 13.30
CA GLN A 4 7.50 11.54 13.17
C GLN A 4 6.74 12.80 12.74
N LEU A 5 5.77 12.68 11.83
CA LEU A 5 4.90 13.77 11.43
C LEU A 5 4.00 14.24 12.59
N ILE A 6 3.46 13.29 13.37
CA ILE A 6 2.72 13.62 14.60
C ILE A 6 3.62 14.39 15.57
N GLY A 7 4.86 13.94 15.77
CA GLY A 7 5.83 14.62 16.62
C GLY A 7 6.11 16.06 16.17
N GLN A 8 6.31 16.29 14.87
CA GLN A 8 6.52 17.64 14.33
C GLN A 8 5.26 18.52 14.49
N PHE A 9 4.08 17.96 14.29
CA PHE A 9 2.83 18.69 14.52
C PHE A 9 2.67 19.12 15.98
N LEU A 10 2.94 18.23 16.93
CA LEU A 10 2.85 18.52 18.36
C LEU A 10 3.86 19.59 18.78
N ALA A 11 5.10 19.51 18.27
CA ALA A 11 6.11 20.54 18.49
C ALA A 11 5.68 21.91 17.94
N ALA A 12 5.12 21.94 16.72
CA ALA A 12 4.64 23.17 16.11
C ALA A 12 3.43 23.77 16.85
N GLU A 13 2.49 22.92 17.30
CA GLU A 13 1.35 23.31 18.14
C GLU A 13 1.82 23.94 19.45
N GLN A 14 2.82 23.33 20.11
CA GLN A 14 3.36 23.83 21.37
C GLN A 14 4.04 25.19 21.19
N SER A 15 4.88 25.35 20.17
CA SER A 15 5.55 26.63 19.88
C SER A 15 4.55 27.73 19.53
N SER A 16 3.57 27.44 18.65
CA SER A 16 2.54 28.42 18.28
C SER A 16 1.69 28.85 19.46
N ASN A 17 1.34 27.92 20.35
CA ASN A 17 0.60 28.25 21.57
C ASN A 17 1.44 29.15 22.50
N ALA A 18 2.71 28.81 22.72
CA ALA A 18 3.59 29.62 23.56
C ALA A 18 3.75 31.04 23.02
N ASP A 19 3.88 31.20 21.70
CA ASP A 19 4.00 32.52 21.08
C ASP A 19 2.70 33.32 21.20
N MET A 20 1.55 32.70 20.97
CA MET A 20 0.24 33.36 21.14
C MET A 20 -0.04 33.73 22.60
N ASP A 21 0.34 32.88 23.56
CA ASP A 21 0.20 33.15 24.99
C ASP A 21 1.11 34.34 25.39
N ARG A 22 2.31 34.47 24.81
CA ARG A 22 3.18 35.66 25.00
C ARG A 22 2.56 36.94 24.45
N VAL A 23 1.99 36.89 23.24
CA VAL A 23 1.32 38.08 22.67
C VAL A 23 0.12 38.49 23.52
N ALA A 24 -0.65 37.53 24.04
CA ALA A 24 -1.76 37.80 24.95
C ALA A 24 -1.30 38.46 26.25
N MET A 25 -0.17 38.05 26.83
CA MET A 25 0.41 38.73 28.01
C MET A 25 0.83 40.16 27.68
N LEU A 26 1.54 40.37 26.57
CA LEU A 26 1.96 41.72 26.15
C LEU A 26 0.76 42.63 25.89
N GLU A 27 -0.31 42.10 25.31
CA GLU A 27 -1.55 42.84 25.13
C GLU A 27 -2.22 43.18 26.47
N SER A 28 -2.26 42.25 27.42
CA SER A 28 -2.83 42.54 28.75
C SER A 28 -2.02 43.57 29.54
N ASP A 29 -0.70 43.59 29.36
CA ASP A 29 0.17 44.59 30.00
C ASP A 29 -0.04 45.97 29.39
N LEU A 30 -0.23 46.05 28.06
CA LEU A 30 -0.47 47.31 27.34
C LEU A 30 -1.91 47.83 27.54
N PHE A 31 -2.89 46.94 27.69
CA PHE A 31 -4.30 47.28 27.77
C PHE A 31 -5.03 46.51 28.90
N PRO A 32 -4.74 46.79 30.18
CA PRO A 32 -5.25 46.01 31.31
C PRO A 32 -6.78 46.03 31.48
N ASN A 33 -7.46 47.04 30.93
CA ASN A 33 -8.92 47.19 31.00
C ASN A 33 -9.60 47.03 29.62
N ALA A 34 -8.95 46.37 28.66
CA ALA A 34 -9.52 46.18 27.33
C ALA A 34 -10.81 45.34 27.37
N ILE A 35 -11.93 45.96 27.00
CA ILE A 35 -13.23 45.27 26.86
C ILE A 35 -13.20 44.27 25.69
N ARG A 36 -12.30 44.48 24.72
CA ARG A 36 -12.14 43.65 23.52
C ARG A 36 -10.65 43.39 23.25
N PRO A 37 -10.05 42.34 23.83
CA PRO A 37 -8.69 41.95 23.46
C PRO A 37 -8.67 41.46 22.01
N ALA A 38 -7.65 41.88 21.26
CA ALA A 38 -7.34 41.48 19.90
C ALA A 38 -6.83 40.04 19.83
N THR A 39 -6.08 39.60 20.85
CA THR A 39 -5.70 38.20 21.01
C THR A 39 -6.58 37.50 22.03
N ARG A 40 -7.31 36.48 21.56
CA ARG A 40 -8.03 35.56 22.44
C ARG A 40 -7.20 34.29 22.61
N PRO A 41 -6.78 33.95 23.83
CA PRO A 41 -6.17 32.66 24.10
C PRO A 41 -7.13 31.56 23.63
N ARG A 42 -6.67 30.64 22.78
CA ARG A 42 -7.51 29.50 22.40
C ARG A 42 -7.80 28.69 23.67
N SER A 43 -9.08 28.39 23.92
CA SER A 43 -9.45 27.51 25.03
C SER A 43 -8.79 26.14 24.89
N SER A 44 -8.50 25.49 26.02
CA SER A 44 -7.95 24.13 26.03
C SER A 44 -8.79 23.15 25.19
N GLU A 45 -10.11 23.29 25.22
CA GLU A 45 -11.05 22.52 24.39
C GLU A 45 -10.88 22.78 22.89
N SER A 46 -10.70 24.05 22.49
CA SER A 46 -10.46 24.41 21.09
C SER A 46 -9.16 23.81 20.56
N ARG A 47 -8.11 23.79 21.42
CA ARG A 47 -6.81 23.16 21.12
C ARG A 47 -6.98 21.65 20.94
N GLN A 48 -7.64 20.98 21.89
CA GLN A 48 -7.92 19.54 21.81
C GLN A 48 -8.76 19.16 20.57
N ARG A 49 -9.77 19.98 20.22
CA ARG A 49 -10.58 19.76 19.02
C ARG A 49 -9.75 19.83 17.74
N TYR A 50 -8.85 20.80 17.63
CA TYR A 50 -7.95 20.94 16.49
C TYR A 50 -7.00 19.75 16.36
N ARG A 51 -6.38 19.34 17.48
CA ARG A 51 -5.53 18.14 17.53
C ARG A 51 -6.28 16.88 17.11
N ARG A 52 -7.49 16.64 17.65
CA ARG A 52 -8.33 15.49 17.26
C ARG A 52 -8.63 15.50 15.77
N ALA A 53 -9.00 16.65 15.20
CA ALA A 53 -9.28 16.77 13.77
C ALA A 53 -8.05 16.44 12.90
N PHE A 54 -6.86 16.89 13.31
CA PHE A 54 -5.61 16.54 12.64
C PHE A 54 -5.34 15.04 12.68
N LEU A 55 -5.40 14.41 13.86
CA LEU A 55 -5.17 12.98 14.02
C LEU A 55 -6.18 12.14 13.22
N LYS A 56 -7.46 12.53 13.21
CA LYS A 56 -8.49 11.86 12.40
C LYS A 56 -8.18 11.91 10.90
N ARG A 57 -7.80 13.09 10.38
CA ARG A 57 -7.44 13.25 8.97
C ARG A 57 -6.19 12.48 8.59
N LEU A 58 -5.16 12.52 9.45
CA LEU A 58 -3.93 11.79 9.21
C LEU A 58 -4.17 10.28 9.21
N THR A 59 -4.98 9.79 10.15
CA THR A 59 -5.38 8.37 10.21
C THR A 59 -6.15 7.95 8.95
N ALA A 60 -7.12 8.76 8.51
CA ALA A 60 -7.84 8.51 7.25
C ALA A 60 -6.88 8.41 6.05
N ASN A 61 -5.93 9.34 5.93
CA ASN A 61 -4.93 9.29 4.86
C ASN A 61 -4.04 8.03 4.92
N VAL A 62 -3.71 7.54 6.12
CA VAL A 62 -2.97 6.28 6.29
C VAL A 62 -3.80 5.09 5.82
N VAL A 63 -5.10 5.05 6.16
CA VAL A 63 -6.02 4.00 5.73
C VAL A 63 -6.27 4.04 4.22
N ASP A 64 -6.43 5.24 3.64
CA ASP A 64 -6.57 5.42 2.19
C ASP A 64 -5.31 4.97 1.46
N LYS A 65 -4.13 5.35 1.96
CA LYS A 65 -2.85 4.90 1.42
C LYS A 65 -2.71 3.38 1.51
N ALA A 66 -3.13 2.77 2.62
CA ALA A 66 -3.13 1.31 2.77
C ALA A 66 -4.13 0.65 1.81
N SER A 67 -5.33 1.22 1.67
CA SER A 67 -6.36 0.71 0.75
C SER A 67 -5.93 0.78 -0.71
N LEU A 68 -5.26 1.86 -1.11
CA LEU A 68 -4.66 2.00 -2.44
C LEU A 68 -3.55 0.96 -2.66
N GLN A 69 -2.68 0.75 -1.67
CA GLN A 69 -1.60 -0.23 -1.79
C GLN A 69 -2.13 -1.68 -1.84
N LEU A 70 -3.16 -1.97 -1.06
CA LEU A 70 -3.79 -3.29 -0.99
C LEU A 70 -4.89 -3.48 -2.04
N GLY A 71 -5.23 -2.47 -2.84
CA GLY A 71 -6.28 -2.53 -3.88
C GLY A 71 -7.69 -2.90 -3.38
N ARG A 72 -7.92 -2.90 -2.07
CA ARG A 72 -9.19 -3.23 -1.43
C ARG A 72 -9.42 -2.29 -0.26
N ARG A 73 -10.68 -2.09 0.11
CA ARG A 73 -11.02 -1.30 1.30
C ARG A 73 -10.52 -2.03 2.55
N VAL A 74 -9.71 -1.33 3.33
CA VAL A 74 -9.16 -1.82 4.59
C VAL A 74 -10.15 -1.56 5.72
N ASP A 75 -10.31 -2.52 6.63
CA ASP A 75 -11.10 -2.36 7.86
C ASP A 75 -10.18 -2.01 9.03
N GLU A 76 -10.12 -0.73 9.37
CA GLU A 76 -9.31 -0.19 10.46
C GLU A 76 -9.97 -0.35 11.84
N THR A 77 -11.23 -0.77 11.91
CA THR A 77 -12.01 -0.84 13.16
C THR A 77 -11.66 -2.03 14.06
N ARG A 78 -10.87 -2.98 13.54
CA ARG A 78 -10.51 -4.23 14.20
C ARG A 78 -9.04 -4.31 14.62
N VAL A 79 -8.26 -3.25 14.38
CA VAL A 79 -6.82 -3.23 14.64
C VAL A 79 -6.54 -2.90 16.11
N PHE A 80 -5.93 -3.83 16.83
CA PHE A 80 -5.50 -3.61 18.20
C PHE A 80 -4.27 -2.68 18.26
N LEU A 81 -4.43 -1.54 18.91
CA LEU A 81 -3.39 -0.55 19.13
C LEU A 81 -3.43 -0.09 20.59
N SER A 82 -2.29 -0.19 21.29
CA SER A 82 -2.10 0.40 22.63
C SER A 82 -3.26 0.13 23.61
N GLY A 83 -3.73 -1.12 23.66
CA GLY A 83 -4.82 -1.54 24.58
C GLY A 83 -6.24 -1.29 24.07
N HIS A 84 -6.44 -0.54 22.98
CA HIS A 84 -7.74 -0.30 22.36
C HIS A 84 -7.87 -1.08 21.04
N ARG A 85 -9.09 -1.59 20.76
CA ARG A 85 -9.38 -2.36 19.52
C ARG A 85 -9.57 -1.48 18.29
N ASN A 86 -9.69 -0.17 18.46
CA ASN A 86 -10.05 0.76 17.40
C ASN A 86 -9.27 2.07 17.56
N VAL A 87 -8.58 2.46 16.48
CA VAL A 87 -7.80 3.71 16.42
C VAL A 87 -8.67 4.95 16.65
N TRP A 88 -9.93 4.92 16.23
CA TRP A 88 -10.86 6.03 16.39
C TRP A 88 -11.20 6.29 17.87
N LEU A 89 -11.29 5.23 18.67
CA LEU A 89 -11.52 5.34 20.12
C LEU A 89 -10.33 5.99 20.84
N ILE A 90 -9.10 5.69 20.41
CA ILE A 90 -7.88 6.30 20.95
C ILE A 90 -7.91 7.82 20.70
N ILE A 91 -8.25 8.22 19.47
CA ILE A 91 -8.31 9.65 19.10
C ILE A 91 -9.44 10.36 19.85
N ASP A 92 -10.59 9.71 20.04
CA ASP A 92 -11.71 10.27 20.78
C ASP A 92 -11.42 10.37 22.29
N ALA A 93 -10.64 9.44 22.86
CA ALA A 93 -10.08 9.54 24.21
C ALA A 93 -9.07 10.69 24.35
N GLY A 94 -8.58 11.26 23.25
CA GLY A 94 -7.58 12.33 23.25
C GLY A 94 -6.13 11.83 23.36
N GLU A 95 -5.94 10.52 23.23
CA GLU A 95 -4.63 9.89 23.18
C GLU A 95 -4.03 9.97 21.77
N ILE A 96 -2.70 9.80 21.68
CA ILE A 96 -1.98 9.82 20.41
C ILE A 96 -1.90 8.37 19.88
N PRO A 97 -2.54 8.04 18.75
CA PRO A 97 -2.45 6.71 18.17
C PRO A 97 -1.06 6.46 17.58
N ASP A 98 -0.56 5.24 17.75
CA ASP A 98 0.65 4.78 17.09
C ASP A 98 0.32 4.39 15.63
N LEU A 99 0.47 5.36 14.72
CA LEU A 99 0.11 5.20 13.32
C LEU A 99 1.13 4.34 12.55
N ASP A 100 2.37 4.26 13.01
CA ASP A 100 3.35 3.34 12.42
C ASP A 100 2.99 1.88 12.75
N LYS A 101 2.54 1.59 13.99
CA LYS A 101 1.99 0.27 14.31
C LYS A 101 0.69 -0.02 13.57
N LEU A 102 -0.20 0.97 13.41
CA LEU A 102 -1.40 0.82 12.59
C LEU A 102 -1.02 0.42 11.16
N TRP A 103 -0.14 1.18 10.53
CA TRP A 103 0.36 0.90 9.18
C TRP A 103 0.93 -0.51 9.08
N HIS A 104 1.78 -0.90 10.03
CA HIS A 104 2.30 -2.26 10.08
C HIS A 104 1.19 -3.29 10.23
N ALA A 105 0.22 -3.12 11.11
CA ALA A 105 -0.86 -4.10 11.27
C ALA A 105 -1.75 -4.20 10.02
N LEU A 106 -2.01 -3.09 9.34
CA LEU A 106 -2.82 -3.04 8.11
C LEU A 106 -2.12 -3.66 6.91
N VAL A 107 -0.83 -3.36 6.72
CA VAL A 107 -0.06 -3.89 5.60
C VAL A 107 0.49 -5.29 5.91
N ALA A 108 0.75 -5.60 7.19
CA ALA A 108 1.30 -6.89 7.57
C ALA A 108 0.28 -8.03 7.50
N SER A 109 -1.01 -7.73 7.59
CA SER A 109 -2.08 -8.73 7.46
C SER A 109 -2.20 -9.28 6.03
N ASP A 110 -1.76 -8.54 4.99
CA ASP A 110 -1.53 -9.05 3.63
C ASP A 110 -0.05 -9.43 3.37
N SER A 111 0.84 -9.20 4.34
CA SER A 111 2.22 -9.69 4.33
C SER A 111 2.38 -11.01 5.09
N GLN A 112 1.31 -11.79 5.30
CA GLN A 112 1.57 -13.20 5.58
C GLN A 112 2.38 -13.72 4.40
N PRO A 113 3.64 -14.15 4.62
CA PRO A 113 4.40 -14.74 3.54
C PRO A 113 3.55 -15.91 3.06
N VAL A 114 3.06 -15.83 1.83
CA VAL A 114 2.43 -16.96 1.16
C VAL A 114 3.39 -18.12 1.42
N ALA A 115 2.96 -19.10 2.22
CA ALA A 115 3.78 -20.25 2.53
C ALA A 115 4.25 -20.84 1.20
N VAL A 116 5.48 -21.32 1.14
CA VAL A 116 6.09 -21.77 -0.12
C VAL A 116 5.16 -22.75 -0.86
N ASP A 117 4.52 -23.66 -0.13
CA ASP A 117 3.55 -24.62 -0.64
C ASP A 117 2.26 -23.96 -1.16
N HIS A 118 1.78 -22.91 -0.48
CA HIS A 118 0.63 -22.15 -0.95
C HIS A 118 0.96 -21.36 -2.23
N ALA A 119 2.19 -20.84 -2.36
CA ALA A 119 2.65 -20.16 -3.57
C ALA A 119 2.74 -21.14 -4.73
N ALA A 120 3.28 -22.33 -4.50
CA ALA A 120 3.33 -23.40 -5.50
C ALA A 120 1.92 -23.79 -5.96
N ASN A 121 0.98 -23.99 -5.03
CA ASN A 121 -0.42 -24.29 -5.33
C ASN A 121 -1.13 -23.18 -6.12
N LEU A 122 -0.91 -21.91 -5.75
CA LEU A 122 -1.47 -20.76 -6.47
C LEU A 122 -0.94 -20.68 -7.90
N LEU A 123 0.36 -20.88 -8.09
CA LEU A 123 0.96 -20.92 -9.43
C LEU A 123 0.45 -22.11 -10.22
N ARG A 124 0.35 -23.29 -9.60
CA ARG A 124 -0.22 -24.50 -10.21
C ARG A 124 -1.64 -24.25 -10.71
N GLY A 125 -2.52 -23.72 -9.86
CA GLY A 125 -3.91 -23.39 -10.21
C GLY A 125 -4.01 -22.32 -11.28
N ALA A 126 -3.26 -21.23 -11.13
CA ALA A 126 -3.26 -20.14 -12.10
C ALA A 126 -2.82 -20.59 -13.50
N PHE A 127 -1.93 -21.59 -13.57
CA PHE A 127 -1.39 -22.13 -14.81
C PHE A 127 -2.11 -23.41 -15.30
N SER A 128 -2.86 -24.13 -14.45
CA SER A 128 -3.67 -25.29 -14.84
C SER A 128 -4.99 -24.91 -15.53
N ASP A 129 -5.58 -23.77 -15.15
CA ASP A 129 -6.89 -23.32 -15.66
C ASP A 129 -6.89 -22.93 -17.15
N ASN A 130 -5.74 -22.94 -17.81
CA ASN A 130 -5.62 -22.57 -19.19
C ASN A 130 -4.93 -23.70 -19.98
N ALA A 131 -5.73 -24.53 -20.66
CA ALA A 131 -5.27 -25.65 -21.47
C ALA A 131 -4.28 -25.26 -22.60
N VAL A 132 -4.22 -23.98 -22.98
CA VAL A 132 -3.31 -23.43 -24.01
C VAL A 132 -2.03 -22.82 -23.38
N LEU A 133 -1.91 -22.79 -22.05
CA LEU A 133 -0.88 -22.06 -21.28
C LEU A 133 -0.01 -22.94 -20.38
N SER A 134 0.18 -24.21 -20.76
CA SER A 134 1.35 -24.95 -20.28
C SER A 134 2.59 -24.09 -20.54
N MET A 135 3.43 -23.91 -19.51
CA MET A 135 4.63 -23.09 -19.64
C MET A 135 5.42 -23.54 -20.88
N ARG A 136 5.49 -22.67 -21.89
CA ARG A 136 6.16 -23.00 -23.14
C ARG A 136 7.64 -22.72 -22.97
N LEU A 137 8.43 -23.77 -22.80
CA LEU A 137 9.88 -23.68 -22.83
C LEU A 137 10.36 -23.48 -24.27
N THR A 138 11.08 -22.39 -24.48
CA THR A 138 11.81 -22.08 -25.71
C THR A 138 13.30 -22.25 -25.48
N ARG A 139 14.13 -22.06 -26.53
CA ARG A 139 15.60 -22.16 -26.39
C ARG A 139 16.16 -21.19 -25.34
N SER A 140 15.58 -20.01 -25.18
CA SER A 140 16.10 -18.96 -24.28
C SER A 140 15.19 -18.63 -23.10
N ASN A 141 13.89 -18.91 -23.19
CA ASN A 141 12.92 -18.46 -22.18
C ASN A 141 11.83 -19.50 -21.92
N GLY A 142 11.28 -19.52 -20.71
CA GLY A 142 9.95 -20.06 -20.45
C GLY A 142 8.91 -18.95 -20.56
N ILE A 143 7.84 -19.19 -21.33
CA ILE A 143 6.74 -18.24 -21.47
C ILE A 143 5.51 -18.81 -20.80
N ILE A 144 4.97 -18.05 -19.86
CA ILE A 144 3.72 -18.34 -19.17
C ILE A 144 2.75 -17.26 -19.57
N ARG A 145 1.49 -17.60 -19.85
CA ARG A 145 0.47 -16.56 -20.00
C ARG A 145 -0.56 -16.65 -18.89
N LEU A 146 -1.01 -15.48 -18.48
CA LEU A 146 -1.95 -15.27 -17.40
C LEU A 146 -3.18 -14.59 -17.99
N ALA A 147 -4.36 -15.16 -17.79
CA ALA A 147 -5.61 -14.51 -18.13
C ALA A 147 -5.73 -13.19 -17.33
N ALA A 148 -5.74 -12.07 -18.05
CA ALA A 148 -5.61 -10.74 -17.45
C ALA A 148 -6.37 -9.73 -18.32
N VAL A 149 -7.70 -9.86 -18.31
CA VAL A 149 -8.58 -9.03 -19.15
C VAL A 149 -8.55 -7.58 -18.67
N SER A 150 -8.32 -6.69 -19.61
CA SER A 150 -8.22 -5.25 -19.38
C SER A 150 -9.36 -4.48 -20.03
N GLU A 151 -9.60 -3.28 -19.53
CA GLU A 151 -10.58 -2.33 -20.05
C GLU A 151 -9.95 -0.93 -20.21
N PRO A 152 -10.55 -0.04 -21.02
CA PRO A 152 -10.05 1.33 -21.16
C PRO A 152 -9.97 2.03 -19.81
N ALA A 153 -8.84 2.67 -19.52
CA ALA A 153 -8.66 3.38 -18.26
C ALA A 153 -9.35 4.75 -18.33
N ALA A 154 -10.44 4.92 -17.57
CA ALA A 154 -11.16 6.18 -17.52
C ALA A 154 -10.29 7.29 -16.90
N GLY A 155 -10.31 8.49 -17.50
CA GLY A 155 -9.53 9.64 -17.02
C GLY A 155 -8.02 9.56 -17.31
N GLN A 156 -7.56 8.58 -18.09
CA GLN A 156 -6.17 8.45 -18.54
C GLN A 156 -6.03 8.85 -20.02
N PRO A 157 -4.78 9.10 -20.51
CA PRO A 157 -4.53 9.33 -21.93
C PRO A 157 -5.11 8.23 -22.83
N SER A 158 -5.53 8.62 -24.03
CA SER A 158 -6.13 7.70 -25.01
C SER A 158 -5.22 6.50 -25.28
N GLY A 159 -5.82 5.30 -25.29
CA GLY A 159 -5.12 4.04 -25.51
C GLY A 159 -4.58 3.35 -24.24
N MET A 160 -4.62 4.01 -23.08
CA MET A 160 -4.30 3.36 -21.81
C MET A 160 -5.42 2.43 -21.32
N ARG A 161 -5.01 1.36 -20.64
CA ARG A 161 -5.89 0.32 -20.10
C ARG A 161 -5.49 -0.01 -18.67
N TRP A 162 -6.43 -0.49 -17.88
CA TRP A 162 -6.17 -1.13 -16.61
C TRP A 162 -6.78 -2.53 -16.61
N LEU A 163 -6.37 -3.38 -15.67
CA LEU A 163 -7.04 -4.67 -15.50
C LEU A 163 -8.45 -4.47 -14.94
N ARG A 164 -9.39 -5.33 -15.37
CA ARG A 164 -10.71 -5.40 -14.73
C ARG A 164 -10.57 -5.84 -13.27
N ALA A 165 -11.48 -5.42 -12.40
CA ALA A 165 -11.42 -5.70 -10.96
C ALA A 165 -11.13 -7.18 -10.62
N GLY A 166 -11.84 -8.14 -11.25
CA GLY A 166 -11.59 -9.57 -11.02
C GLY A 166 -10.25 -10.10 -11.56
N ALA A 167 -9.68 -9.43 -12.56
CA ALA A 167 -8.37 -9.77 -13.12
C ALA A 167 -7.21 -9.20 -12.28
N ILE A 168 -7.43 -8.08 -11.56
CA ILE A 168 -6.43 -7.46 -10.67
C ILE A 168 -6.02 -8.44 -9.58
N GLU A 169 -7.00 -9.00 -8.85
CA GLU A 169 -6.70 -9.90 -7.72
C GLU A 169 -5.98 -11.17 -8.17
N ARG A 170 -6.42 -11.77 -9.29
CA ARG A 170 -5.75 -12.94 -9.87
C ARG A 170 -4.31 -12.61 -10.26
N ALA A 171 -4.08 -11.51 -10.97
CA ALA A 171 -2.74 -11.12 -11.41
C ALA A 171 -1.84 -10.76 -10.22
N ARG A 172 -2.38 -10.12 -9.19
CA ARG A 172 -1.68 -9.82 -7.95
C ARG A 172 -1.22 -11.08 -7.23
N LEU A 173 -2.11 -12.05 -7.02
CA LEU A 173 -1.77 -13.32 -6.36
C LEU A 173 -0.66 -14.07 -7.10
N VAL A 174 -0.71 -14.09 -8.44
CA VAL A 174 0.33 -14.73 -9.27
C VAL A 174 1.67 -14.01 -9.13
N VAL A 175 1.69 -12.67 -9.19
CA VAL A 175 2.93 -11.89 -9.03
C VAL A 175 3.53 -12.08 -7.63
N ILE A 176 2.70 -12.10 -6.58
CA ILE A 176 3.13 -12.37 -5.20
C ILE A 176 3.73 -13.78 -5.10
N ALA A 177 3.05 -14.79 -5.66
CA ALA A 177 3.55 -16.17 -5.63
C ALA A 177 4.87 -16.33 -6.41
N LEU A 178 5.03 -15.62 -7.54
CA LEU A 178 6.31 -15.56 -8.26
C LEU A 178 7.41 -14.89 -7.43
N ALA A 179 7.09 -13.87 -6.65
CA ALA A 179 8.05 -13.25 -5.74
C ALA A 179 8.49 -14.20 -4.62
N VAL A 180 7.57 -15.03 -4.11
CA VAL A 180 7.90 -16.09 -3.13
C VAL A 180 8.81 -17.15 -3.76
N PHE A 181 8.47 -17.64 -4.95
CA PHE A 181 9.33 -18.54 -5.73
C PHE A 181 10.73 -17.95 -5.93
N ALA A 182 10.82 -16.71 -6.40
CA ALA A 182 12.10 -16.04 -6.64
C ALA A 182 12.93 -15.96 -5.34
N LYS A 183 12.29 -15.65 -4.21
CA LYS A 183 12.96 -15.64 -2.90
C LYS A 183 13.45 -17.03 -2.49
N HIS A 184 12.62 -18.07 -2.69
CA HIS A 184 12.96 -19.46 -2.34
C HIS A 184 14.19 -19.96 -3.10
N TYR A 185 14.33 -19.60 -4.38
CA TYR A 185 15.49 -19.93 -5.23
C TYR A 185 16.65 -18.91 -5.17
N GLY A 186 16.69 -18.06 -4.14
CA GLY A 186 17.80 -17.13 -3.90
C GLY A 186 17.88 -15.91 -4.83
N LYS A 187 16.83 -15.65 -5.62
CA LYS A 187 16.74 -14.52 -6.58
C LYS A 187 16.14 -13.29 -5.89
N LEU A 188 16.84 -12.77 -4.88
CA LEU A 188 16.33 -11.71 -4.00
C LEU A 188 15.98 -10.40 -4.73
N ALA A 189 16.78 -10.00 -5.72
CA ALA A 189 16.51 -8.80 -6.51
C ALA A 189 15.21 -8.93 -7.32
N LEU A 190 14.98 -10.07 -7.97
CA LEU A 190 13.73 -10.36 -8.67
C LEU A 190 12.55 -10.37 -7.71
N ALA A 191 12.69 -11.01 -6.55
CA ALA A 191 11.64 -11.05 -5.53
C ALA A 191 11.26 -9.65 -5.02
N ALA A 192 12.23 -8.77 -4.79
CA ALA A 192 11.98 -7.39 -4.39
C ALA A 192 11.21 -6.62 -5.47
N CYS A 193 11.67 -6.67 -6.72
CA CYS A 193 11.01 -5.96 -7.82
C CYS A 193 9.58 -6.47 -8.09
N LEU A 194 9.34 -7.78 -7.97
CA LEU A 194 7.99 -8.35 -8.14
C LEU A 194 7.04 -7.93 -7.00
N ARG A 195 7.53 -7.77 -5.77
CA ARG A 195 6.70 -7.28 -4.64
C ARG A 195 6.27 -5.83 -4.81
N GLU A 196 7.11 -5.01 -5.42
CA GLU A 196 6.82 -3.60 -5.68
C GLU A 196 6.03 -3.39 -6.98
N PHE A 197 5.83 -4.45 -7.78
CA PHE A 197 5.15 -4.34 -9.05
C PHE A 197 3.66 -4.02 -8.88
N ARG A 198 3.26 -2.85 -9.37
CA ARG A 198 1.87 -2.38 -9.34
C ARG A 198 1.03 -2.99 -10.46
N VAL A 199 0.30 -4.04 -10.11
CA VAL A 199 -0.63 -4.75 -11.01
C VAL A 199 -1.85 -3.89 -11.39
N ASP A 200 -2.21 -2.94 -10.55
CA ASP A 200 -3.33 -2.01 -10.71
C ASP A 200 -3.01 -0.77 -11.56
N ALA A 201 -1.74 -0.56 -11.90
CA ALA A 201 -1.32 0.59 -12.69
C ALA A 201 -1.85 0.51 -14.14
N SER A 202 -2.20 1.66 -14.70
CA SER A 202 -2.55 1.76 -16.11
C SER A 202 -1.34 1.42 -17.00
N PHE A 203 -1.61 0.82 -18.15
CA PHE A 203 -0.62 0.38 -19.10
C PHE A 203 -1.06 0.61 -20.55
N VAL A 204 -0.09 0.64 -21.46
CA VAL A 204 -0.35 0.65 -22.90
C VAL A 204 -0.30 -0.79 -23.42
N PRO A 205 -1.18 -1.21 -24.35
CA PRO A 205 -1.11 -2.55 -24.92
C PRO A 205 0.29 -2.88 -25.44
N THR A 206 0.75 -4.10 -25.17
CA THR A 206 2.11 -4.61 -25.47
C THR A 206 3.24 -3.96 -24.67
N GLN A 207 2.92 -3.20 -23.61
CA GLN A 207 3.92 -2.66 -22.69
C GLN A 207 4.74 -3.78 -22.07
N ARG A 208 6.06 -3.56 -22.03
CA ARG A 208 7.04 -4.49 -21.45
C ARG A 208 7.60 -3.93 -20.18
N ARG A 209 7.63 -4.74 -19.13
CA ARG A 209 8.24 -4.44 -17.84
C ARG A 209 9.37 -5.43 -17.61
N GLN A 210 10.60 -4.93 -17.58
CA GLN A 210 11.80 -5.74 -17.38
C GLN A 210 12.08 -5.91 -15.89
N PHE A 211 12.50 -7.11 -15.52
CA PHE A 211 12.94 -7.50 -14.20
C PHE A 211 14.24 -8.32 -14.32
N PRO A 212 15.01 -8.49 -13.23
CA PRO A 212 16.18 -9.35 -13.25
C PRO A 212 15.84 -10.80 -13.63
N GLY A 213 16.14 -11.19 -14.88
CA GLY A 213 15.88 -12.54 -15.42
C GLY A 213 14.41 -12.81 -15.80
N ALA A 214 13.55 -11.79 -15.79
CA ALA A 214 12.15 -11.93 -16.14
C ALA A 214 11.60 -10.69 -16.87
N GLU A 215 10.54 -10.87 -17.64
CA GLU A 215 9.82 -9.79 -18.33
C GLU A 215 8.31 -10.05 -18.23
N ILE A 216 7.53 -9.03 -17.90
CA ILE A 216 6.07 -9.06 -17.99
C ILE A 216 5.64 -8.23 -19.19
N ARG A 217 4.91 -8.84 -20.13
CA ARG A 217 4.24 -8.15 -21.25
C ARG A 217 2.76 -8.08 -21.02
N GLN A 218 2.19 -6.88 -21.14
CA GLN A 218 0.78 -6.64 -20.84
C GLN A 218 -0.01 -6.52 -22.14
N PHE A 219 -0.83 -7.52 -22.48
CA PHE A 219 -1.79 -7.46 -23.59
C PHE A 219 -3.20 -7.18 -23.08
N ASN A 220 -4.14 -7.02 -24.02
CA ASN A 220 -5.51 -6.65 -23.68
C ASN A 220 -6.28 -7.76 -22.93
N GLU A 221 -6.02 -9.01 -23.28
CA GLU A 221 -6.76 -10.17 -22.78
C GLU A 221 -5.93 -11.04 -21.82
N HIS A 222 -4.60 -10.97 -21.94
CA HIS A 222 -3.67 -11.77 -21.18
C HIS A 222 -2.36 -11.02 -20.95
N TRP A 223 -1.62 -11.44 -19.94
CA TRP A 223 -0.24 -11.02 -19.74
C TRP A 223 0.69 -12.18 -20.03
N GLU A 224 1.86 -11.92 -20.62
CA GLU A 224 2.93 -12.91 -20.77
C GLU A 224 4.01 -12.66 -19.73
N ILE A 225 4.31 -13.67 -18.92
CA ILE A 225 5.42 -13.70 -17.97
C ILE A 225 6.51 -14.54 -18.61
N ARG A 226 7.59 -13.89 -19.00
CA ARG A 226 8.73 -14.51 -19.69
C ARG A 226 9.87 -14.60 -18.71
N LEU A 227 10.32 -15.81 -18.44
CA LEU A 227 11.44 -16.09 -17.54
C LEU A 227 12.61 -16.56 -18.37
N HIS A 228 13.82 -16.16 -18.01
CA HIS A 228 15.03 -16.79 -18.54
C HIS A 228 14.98 -18.29 -18.31
N ARG A 229 15.56 -19.07 -19.23
CA ARG A 229 15.44 -20.53 -19.25
C ARG A 229 15.70 -21.20 -17.89
N GLU A 230 16.80 -20.86 -17.21
CA GLU A 230 17.15 -21.45 -15.91
C GLU A 230 16.08 -21.19 -14.83
N LEU A 231 15.51 -19.98 -14.82
CA LEU A 231 14.42 -19.62 -13.90
C LEU A 231 13.13 -20.35 -14.26
N ALA A 232 12.84 -20.52 -15.54
CA ALA A 232 11.68 -21.28 -16.00
C ALA A 232 11.79 -22.76 -15.60
N GLU A 233 12.95 -23.39 -15.76
CA GLU A 233 13.18 -24.78 -15.35
C GLU A 233 13.09 -24.96 -13.83
N SER A 234 13.54 -23.96 -13.06
CA SER A 234 13.39 -23.94 -11.60
C SER A 234 11.93 -23.77 -11.19
N LEU A 235 11.17 -22.95 -11.91
CA LEU A 235 9.74 -22.76 -11.68
C LEU A 235 8.93 -24.02 -12.02
N ALA A 236 9.29 -24.73 -13.09
CA ALA A 236 8.68 -26.03 -13.41
C ALA A 236 8.85 -27.04 -12.26
N ARG A 237 10.05 -27.14 -11.68
CA ARG A 237 10.31 -27.99 -10.52
C ARG A 237 9.49 -27.55 -9.32
N PHE A 238 9.51 -26.25 -9.01
CA PHE A 238 8.74 -25.66 -7.92
C PHE A 238 7.23 -25.94 -7.97
N ILE A 239 6.65 -26.05 -9.16
CA ILE A 239 5.22 -26.35 -9.36
C ILE A 239 4.97 -27.85 -9.55
N GLY A 240 5.99 -28.62 -9.87
CA GLY A 240 5.93 -30.08 -10.03
C GLY A 240 6.07 -30.84 -8.70
N ASP A 241 6.80 -30.27 -7.74
CA ASP A 241 6.96 -30.77 -6.37
C ASP A 241 5.67 -30.59 -5.53
#